data_AF-A0A523YYI8-F1
#
_entry.id   AF-A0A523YYI8-F1
#
_cell.length_a   1.000
_cell.length_b   1.000
_cell.length_c   1.000
_cell.angle_alpha   90.00
_cell.angle_beta   90.00
_cell.angle_gamma   90.00
#
_symmetry.space_group_name_H-M   'P 1'
#
loop_
_entity.id
_entity.type
_entity.pdbx_description
1 polymer ?
#
loop_
_entity_poly.entity_id
_entity_poly.type
_entity_poly.pdbx_seq_one_letter_code
_entity_poly.pdbx_strand_id
1 'polypeptide(L)'
;MRIHINKLRRRKKDWGFSIVTLGGFFIMLAAGLLKIGNPGGIAASPTTEGALLQEIFTYVFLPLQSTMYALLAFFVASASYRAFRAKNREATILLIAAFVILLGRTPFGMMLTGWIPESFSVLQVPNMAIWIMNSPNLAGQRAIMIGIGLGVISMSLRLILGIERTYLGDDSA
;
A
#
# COMPACT_ATOMS: atom_id res chain seq x y z
N MET A 1 -0.27 18.89 13.62
CA MET A 1 -1.15 19.96 14.17
C MET A 1 -0.69 21.38 13.88
N ARG A 2 0.57 21.79 14.16
CA ARG A 2 1.02 23.20 13.96
C ARG A 2 0.75 23.76 12.55
N ILE A 3 0.96 22.97 11.50
CA ILE A 3 0.74 23.39 10.10
C ILE A 3 -0.76 23.58 9.79
N HIS A 4 -1.63 22.71 10.30
CA HIS A 4 -3.08 22.81 10.09
C HIS A 4 -3.70 23.94 10.93
N ILE A 5 -3.20 24.16 12.14
CA ILE A 5 -3.61 25.28 13.00
C ILE A 5 -3.16 26.62 12.40
N ASN A 6 -1.96 26.70 11.81
CA ASN A 6 -1.49 27.91 11.11
C ASN A 6 -2.24 28.16 9.79
N LYS A 7 -2.54 27.11 9.01
CA LYS A 7 -3.47 27.22 7.88
C LYS A 7 -4.85 27.67 8.35
N LEU A 8 -5.30 27.20 9.53
CA LEU A 8 -6.58 27.59 10.13
C LEU A 8 -6.62 29.08 10.47
N ARG A 9 -5.54 29.58 11.08
CA ARG A 9 -5.42 30.98 11.53
C ARG A 9 -5.25 31.98 10.41
N ARG A 10 -4.61 31.58 9.30
CA ARG A 10 -4.31 32.47 8.15
C ARG A 10 -5.31 32.35 6.98
N ARG A 11 -6.38 31.56 7.11
CA ARG A 11 -7.37 31.27 6.03
C ARG A 11 -6.74 31.08 4.64
N LYS A 12 -5.62 30.35 4.57
CA LYS A 12 -5.01 30.00 3.26
C LYS A 12 -5.96 29.05 2.49
N LYS A 13 -5.81 29.00 1.16
CA LYS A 13 -6.55 28.09 0.27
C LYS A 13 -6.58 26.67 0.85
N ASP A 14 -7.75 26.01 0.81
CA ASP A 14 -8.05 24.67 1.36
C ASP A 14 -8.21 24.56 2.89
N TRP A 15 -8.53 25.67 3.56
CA TRP A 15 -8.84 25.75 5.00
C TRP A 15 -9.89 24.73 5.48
N GLY A 16 -10.95 24.50 4.68
CA GLY A 16 -12.08 23.63 5.06
C GLY A 16 -11.67 22.17 5.32
N PHE A 17 -10.75 21.61 4.53
CA PHE A 17 -10.25 20.25 4.73
C PHE A 17 -9.43 20.11 6.02
N SER A 18 -8.78 21.20 6.45
CA SER A 18 -8.05 21.20 7.73
C SER A 18 -8.98 21.12 8.94
N ILE A 19 -10.23 21.62 8.83
CA ILE A 19 -11.23 21.49 9.91
C ILE A 19 -11.76 20.06 9.99
N VAL A 20 -12.10 19.47 8.84
CA VAL A 20 -12.62 18.10 8.78
C VAL A 20 -11.61 17.10 9.35
N THR A 21 -10.33 17.27 9.02
CA THR A 21 -9.24 16.42 9.55
C THR A 21 -9.02 16.60 11.05
N LEU A 22 -8.97 17.84 11.54
CA LEU A 22 -8.79 18.10 12.98
C LEU A 22 -10.01 17.61 13.77
N GLY A 23 -11.21 17.90 13.30
CA GLY A 23 -12.48 17.49 13.91
C GLY A 23 -12.61 15.97 13.92
N GLY A 24 -12.37 15.30 12.78
CA GLY A 24 -12.38 13.84 12.69
C GLY A 24 -11.36 13.19 13.61
N PHE A 25 -10.15 13.77 13.74
CA PHE A 25 -9.14 13.31 14.68
C PHE A 25 -9.62 13.37 16.14
N PHE A 26 -10.19 14.52 16.55
CA PHE A 26 -10.71 14.66 17.92
C PHE A 26 -11.92 13.76 18.18
N ILE A 27 -12.81 13.60 17.21
CA ILE A 27 -13.96 12.68 17.31
C ILE A 27 -13.48 11.24 17.47
N MET A 28 -12.53 10.79 16.66
CA MET A 28 -12.00 9.43 16.74
C MET A 28 -11.23 9.18 18.04
N LEU A 29 -10.47 10.18 18.50
CA LEU A 29 -9.74 10.13 19.77
C LEU A 29 -10.70 10.10 20.96
N ALA A 30 -11.74 10.94 20.96
CA ALA A 30 -12.75 10.96 22.02
C ALA A 30 -13.56 9.65 22.03
N ALA A 31 -14.01 9.17 20.87
CA ALA A 31 -14.73 7.90 20.75
C ALA A 31 -13.90 6.70 21.22
N GLY A 32 -12.59 6.69 20.93
CA GLY A 32 -11.67 5.63 21.35
C GLY A 32 -11.30 5.68 22.84
N LEU A 33 -10.97 6.86 23.39
CA LEU A 33 -10.57 7.01 24.79
C LEU A 33 -11.74 6.90 25.76
N LEU A 34 -12.88 7.49 25.42
CA LEU A 34 -14.08 7.47 26.27
C LEU A 34 -14.94 6.22 26.04
N LYS A 35 -14.55 5.34 25.09
CA LYS A 35 -15.24 4.09 24.72
C LYS A 35 -16.76 4.27 24.61
N ILE A 36 -17.16 5.37 23.97
CA ILE A 36 -18.57 5.80 23.90
C ILE A 36 -19.35 4.80 23.03
N GLY A 37 -20.51 4.35 23.53
CA GLY A 37 -21.37 3.39 22.83
C GLY A 37 -20.99 1.92 23.04
N ASN A 38 -19.98 1.60 23.86
CA ASN A 38 -19.65 0.21 24.15
C ASN A 38 -20.69 -0.43 25.09
N PRO A 39 -21.35 -1.55 24.71
CA PRO A 39 -22.31 -2.25 25.56
C PRO A 39 -21.74 -2.69 26.92
N GLY A 40 -20.42 -2.93 27.01
CA GLY A 40 -19.73 -3.31 28.25
C GLY A 40 -19.05 -2.16 29.01
N GLY A 41 -19.36 -0.90 28.67
CA GLY A 41 -18.80 0.28 29.32
C GLY A 41 -17.29 0.44 29.14
N ILE A 42 -16.62 1.10 30.10
CA ILE A 42 -15.20 1.45 30.02
C ILE A 42 -14.28 0.22 30.14
N ALA A 43 -14.76 -0.88 30.74
CA ALA A 43 -13.99 -2.10 30.94
C ALA A 43 -13.93 -3.01 29.70
N ALA A 44 -14.86 -2.87 28.75
CA ALA A 44 -14.92 -3.71 27.56
C ALA A 44 -13.93 -3.29 26.47
N SER A 45 -13.64 -4.21 25.54
CA SER A 45 -12.75 -3.97 24.41
C SER A 45 -13.31 -2.84 23.53
N PRO A 46 -12.48 -1.91 23.04
CA PRO A 46 -12.93 -0.86 22.11
C PRO A 46 -13.36 -1.40 20.73
N THR A 47 -13.19 -2.70 20.47
CA THR A 47 -13.53 -3.38 19.21
C THR A 47 -14.85 -4.17 19.27
N THR A 48 -15.61 -4.05 20.36
CA THR A 48 -16.91 -4.74 20.50
C THR A 48 -17.94 -4.17 19.52
N GLU A 49 -18.78 -5.03 18.95
CA GLU A 49 -19.91 -4.63 18.09
C GLU A 49 -20.79 -3.60 18.83
N GLY A 50 -21.07 -2.47 18.18
CA GLY A 50 -21.80 -1.33 18.76
C GLY A 50 -20.93 -0.20 19.34
N ALA A 51 -19.62 -0.40 19.55
CA ALA A 51 -18.74 0.69 19.98
C ALA A 51 -18.63 1.76 18.88
N LEU A 52 -18.82 3.05 19.21
CA LEU A 52 -18.78 4.12 18.22
C LEU A 52 -17.45 4.16 17.43
N LEU A 53 -16.35 3.76 18.05
CA LEU A 53 -15.07 3.63 17.35
C LEU A 53 -15.13 2.59 16.21
N GLN A 54 -15.70 1.41 16.48
CA GLN A 54 -15.84 0.32 15.52
C GLN A 54 -16.83 0.68 14.40
N GLU A 55 -17.90 1.38 14.75
CA GLU A 55 -18.90 1.89 13.80
C GLU A 55 -18.27 2.92 12.83
N ILE A 56 -17.57 3.93 13.36
CA ILE A 56 -16.86 4.93 12.54
C ILE A 56 -15.80 4.24 11.67
N PHE A 57 -15.07 3.28 12.22
CA PHE A 57 -14.08 2.53 11.46
C PHE A 57 -14.70 1.74 10.30
N THR A 58 -15.80 1.04 10.55
CA THR A 58 -16.48 0.19 9.56
C THR A 58 -17.21 1.00 8.48
N TYR A 59 -17.87 2.09 8.84
CA TYR A 59 -18.69 2.86 7.90
C TYR A 59 -17.98 4.04 7.26
N VAL A 60 -16.89 4.53 7.83
CA VAL A 60 -16.15 5.67 7.27
C VAL A 60 -14.77 5.24 6.77
N PHE A 61 -13.96 4.61 7.63
CA PHE A 61 -12.57 4.34 7.29
C PHE A 61 -12.44 3.20 6.26
N LEU A 62 -13.15 2.09 6.46
CA LEU A 62 -13.15 0.94 5.56
C LEU A 62 -13.56 1.28 4.11
N PRO A 63 -14.66 2.03 3.86
CA PRO A 63 -15.02 2.46 2.50
C PRO A 63 -14.01 3.44 1.88
N LEU A 64 -13.45 4.36 2.66
CA LEU A 64 -12.42 5.27 2.15
C LEU A 64 -11.16 4.51 1.72
N GLN A 65 -10.72 3.53 2.52
CA GLN A 65 -9.61 2.66 2.14
C GLN A 65 -9.94 1.81 0.91
N SER A 66 -11.15 1.27 0.81
CA SER A 66 -11.54 0.45 -0.34
C SER A 66 -11.55 1.27 -1.63
N THR A 67 -11.99 2.54 -1.61
CA THR A 67 -11.90 3.42 -2.79
C THR A 67 -10.44 3.69 -3.19
N MET A 68 -9.54 3.88 -2.23
CA MET A 68 -8.12 4.04 -2.52
C MET A 68 -7.54 2.77 -3.16
N TYR A 69 -7.84 1.58 -2.62
CA TYR A 69 -7.40 0.32 -3.20
C TYR A 69 -8.03 0.05 -4.57
N ALA A 70 -9.29 0.40 -4.78
CA ALA A 70 -9.95 0.29 -6.08
C ALA A 70 -9.29 1.18 -7.14
N LEU A 71 -8.96 2.42 -6.79
CA LEU A 71 -8.21 3.32 -7.68
C LEU A 71 -6.81 2.78 -7.97
N LEU A 72 -6.09 2.30 -6.95
CA LEU A 72 -4.78 1.68 -7.15
C LEU A 72 -4.88 0.46 -8.07
N ALA A 73 -5.85 -0.43 -7.85
CA ALA A 73 -6.08 -1.60 -8.69
C ALA A 73 -6.39 -1.20 -10.13
N PHE A 74 -7.24 -0.19 -10.34
CA PHE A 74 -7.56 0.35 -11.66
C PHE A 74 -6.34 0.94 -12.38
N PHE A 75 -5.55 1.78 -11.70
CA PHE A 75 -4.35 2.38 -12.30
C PHE A 75 -3.26 1.35 -12.59
N VAL A 76 -3.06 0.38 -11.70
CA VAL A 76 -2.13 -0.73 -11.92
C VAL A 76 -2.59 -1.55 -13.13
N ALA A 77 -3.86 -1.94 -13.21
CA ALA A 77 -4.39 -2.68 -14.35
C ALA A 77 -4.23 -1.91 -15.67
N SER A 78 -4.52 -0.60 -15.69
CA SER A 78 -4.36 0.26 -16.87
C SER A 78 -2.89 0.39 -17.31
N ALA A 79 -1.98 0.61 -16.35
CA ALA A 79 -0.55 0.70 -16.61
C ALA A 79 0.02 -0.64 -17.11
N SER A 80 -0.35 -1.75 -16.47
CA SER A 80 0.04 -3.10 -16.88
C SER A 80 -0.51 -3.46 -18.26
N TYR A 81 -1.78 -3.14 -18.57
CA TYR A 81 -2.33 -3.37 -19.91
C TYR A 81 -1.52 -2.62 -20.99
N ARG A 82 -1.19 -1.36 -20.75
CA ARG A 82 -0.35 -0.58 -21.68
C ARG A 82 1.07 -1.14 -21.78
N ALA A 83 1.67 -1.58 -20.66
CA ALA A 83 3.01 -2.17 -20.63
C ALA A 83 3.07 -3.53 -21.34
N PHE A 84 2.02 -4.37 -21.22
CA PHE A 84 1.94 -5.66 -21.90
C PHE A 84 1.51 -5.54 -23.37
N ARG A 85 0.76 -4.50 -23.75
CA ARG A 85 0.39 -4.21 -25.15
C ARG A 85 1.59 -3.74 -25.99
N ALA A 86 2.61 -3.15 -25.38
CA ALA A 86 3.88 -2.90 -26.05
C ALA A 86 4.52 -4.26 -26.40
N LYS A 87 4.41 -4.66 -27.67
CA LYS A 87 4.73 -5.98 -28.23
C LYS A 87 6.24 -6.29 -28.17
N ASN A 88 6.75 -6.46 -26.96
CA ASN A 88 8.16 -6.70 -26.67
C ASN A 88 8.35 -8.15 -26.20
N ARG A 89 9.48 -8.79 -26.55
CA ARG A 89 9.75 -10.19 -26.18
C ARG A 89 9.78 -10.36 -24.66
N GLU A 90 10.24 -9.34 -23.95
CA GLU A 90 10.31 -9.25 -22.51
C GLU A 90 8.91 -9.27 -21.87
N ALA A 91 7.95 -8.54 -22.45
CA ALA A 91 6.57 -8.50 -21.97
C ALA A 91 5.89 -9.87 -22.07
N THR A 92 6.15 -10.63 -23.14
CA THR A 92 5.65 -11.99 -23.31
C THR A 92 6.22 -12.94 -22.25
N ILE A 93 7.53 -12.85 -21.95
CA ILE A 93 8.15 -13.67 -20.91
C ILE A 93 7.54 -13.37 -19.55
N LEU A 94 7.33 -12.08 -19.23
CA LEU A 94 6.67 -11.66 -17.99
C LEU A 94 5.22 -12.13 -17.91
N LEU A 95 4.48 -12.10 -19.03
CA LEU A 95 3.10 -12.58 -19.08
C LEU A 95 3.01 -14.09 -18.80
N ILE A 96 3.90 -14.88 -19.40
CA ILE A 96 3.98 -16.33 -19.16
C ILE A 96 4.34 -16.60 -17.70
N ALA A 97 5.33 -15.90 -17.15
CA ALA A 97 5.72 -16.04 -15.74
C ALA A 97 4.56 -15.69 -14.79
N ALA A 98 3.83 -14.60 -15.07
CA ALA A 98 2.68 -14.20 -14.27
C ALA A 98 1.53 -15.23 -14.33
N PHE A 99 1.29 -15.80 -15.52
CA PHE A 99 0.29 -16.85 -15.70
C PHE A 99 0.63 -18.12 -14.90
N VAL A 100 1.91 -18.54 -14.92
CA VAL A 100 2.38 -19.68 -14.12
C VAL A 100 2.23 -19.42 -12.62
N ILE A 101 2.56 -18.22 -12.14
CA ILE A 101 2.40 -17.85 -10.72
C ILE A 101 0.92 -17.89 -10.31
N LEU A 102 0.03 -17.32 -11.13
CA LEU A 102 -1.40 -17.28 -10.84
C LEU A 102 -1.99 -18.69 -10.75
N LEU A 103 -1.62 -19.58 -11.65
CA LEU A 103 -2.02 -20.98 -11.59
C LEU A 103 -1.41 -21.71 -10.39
N GLY A 104 -0.14 -21.47 -10.07
CA GLY A 104 0.55 -22.14 -8.95
C GLY A 104 0.07 -21.70 -7.56
N ARG A 105 -0.51 -20.50 -7.45
CA ARG A 105 -1.08 -19.97 -6.19
C ARG A 105 -2.58 -20.21 -6.04
N THR A 106 -3.25 -20.74 -7.06
CA THR A 106 -4.67 -21.11 -7.00
C THR A 106 -4.82 -22.63 -6.83
N PRO A 107 -5.91 -23.11 -6.20
CA PRO A 107 -6.15 -24.55 -6.03
C PRO A 107 -6.25 -25.30 -7.37
N PHE A 108 -6.55 -24.59 -8.47
CA PHE A 108 -6.52 -25.13 -9.83
C PHE A 108 -5.14 -25.65 -10.26
N GLY A 109 -4.04 -25.06 -9.79
CA GLY A 109 -2.70 -25.53 -10.10
C GLY A 109 -2.45 -26.95 -9.61
N MET A 110 -2.90 -27.27 -8.40
CA MET A 110 -2.79 -28.63 -7.86
C MET A 110 -3.77 -29.60 -8.51
N MET A 111 -4.99 -29.17 -8.83
CA MET A 111 -5.97 -30.03 -9.52
C MET A 111 -5.50 -30.45 -10.94
N LEU A 112 -4.80 -29.55 -11.65
CA LEU A 112 -4.32 -29.80 -13.01
C LEU A 112 -2.93 -30.46 -13.09
N THR A 113 -2.15 -30.50 -12.02
CA THR A 113 -0.83 -31.16 -12.04
C THR A 113 -0.64 -32.22 -10.96
N GLY A 114 -1.69 -32.52 -10.20
CA GLY A 114 -1.66 -33.54 -9.14
C GLY A 114 -1.44 -34.96 -9.66
N TRP A 115 -1.61 -35.21 -10.97
CA TRP A 115 -1.30 -36.49 -11.61
C TRP A 115 0.16 -36.63 -12.06
N ILE A 116 1.00 -35.60 -11.90
CA ILE A 116 2.41 -35.65 -12.32
C ILE A 116 3.24 -36.37 -11.24
N PRO A 117 4.01 -37.43 -11.59
CA PRO A 117 4.86 -38.15 -10.64
C PRO A 117 5.87 -37.27 -9.90
N GLU A 118 6.17 -37.59 -8.64
CA GLU A 118 7.11 -36.83 -7.80
C GLU A 118 8.52 -36.69 -8.39
N SER A 119 8.91 -37.62 -9.27
CA SER A 119 10.17 -37.60 -10.01
C SER A 119 10.29 -36.40 -10.99
N PHE A 120 9.17 -35.80 -11.40
CA PHE A 120 9.12 -34.54 -12.16
C PHE A 120 8.43 -33.42 -11.37
N SER A 121 8.59 -33.42 -10.04
CA SER A 121 8.05 -32.40 -9.14
C SER A 121 8.42 -30.96 -9.55
N VAL A 122 9.56 -30.74 -10.20
CA VAL A 122 9.97 -29.42 -10.73
C VAL A 122 9.01 -28.87 -11.79
N LEU A 123 8.35 -29.73 -12.57
CA LEU A 123 7.38 -29.34 -13.61
C LEU A 123 5.96 -29.13 -13.07
N GLN A 124 5.71 -29.45 -11.80
CA GLN A 124 4.44 -29.11 -11.17
C GLN A 124 4.29 -27.59 -11.10
N VAL A 125 3.14 -27.09 -11.55
CA VAL A 125 2.85 -25.65 -11.63
C VAL A 125 3.06 -24.92 -10.29
N PRO A 126 2.72 -25.50 -9.11
CA PRO A 126 3.05 -24.90 -7.82
C PRO A 126 4.55 -24.73 -7.56
N ASN A 127 5.39 -25.72 -7.90
CA ASN A 127 6.83 -25.67 -7.65
C ASN A 127 7.54 -24.70 -8.58
N MET A 128 7.08 -24.58 -9.83
CA MET A 128 7.55 -23.54 -10.75
C MET A 128 7.24 -22.13 -10.22
N ALA A 129 6.02 -21.92 -9.70
CA ALA A 129 5.65 -20.63 -9.10
C ALA A 129 6.55 -20.27 -7.90
N ILE A 130 6.86 -21.26 -7.05
CA ILE A 130 7.77 -21.08 -5.92
C ILE A 130 9.19 -20.72 -6.40
N TRP A 131 9.72 -21.41 -7.41
CA TRP A 131 11.04 -21.11 -7.97
C TRP A 131 11.12 -19.68 -8.54
N ILE A 132 10.10 -19.25 -9.31
CA ILE A 132 10.04 -17.88 -9.84
C ILE A 132 9.99 -16.85 -8.69
N MET A 133 9.26 -17.13 -7.61
CA MET A 133 9.18 -16.22 -6.47
C MET A 133 10.48 -16.15 -5.66
N ASN A 134 11.18 -17.27 -5.49
CA ASN A 134 12.35 -17.37 -4.61
C ASN A 134 13.66 -16.98 -5.30
N SER A 135 13.77 -17.13 -6.62
CA SER A 135 15.00 -16.81 -7.35
C SER A 135 14.92 -15.43 -8.03
N PRO A 136 14.25 -15.24 -9.19
CA PRO A 136 14.29 -13.97 -9.91
C PRO A 136 13.52 -12.85 -9.18
N ASN A 137 12.36 -13.13 -8.60
CA ASN A 137 11.59 -12.10 -7.90
C ASN A 137 12.33 -11.58 -6.64
N LEU A 138 12.87 -12.48 -5.82
CA LEU A 138 13.65 -12.11 -4.63
C LEU A 138 14.94 -11.36 -5.00
N ALA A 139 15.63 -11.80 -6.07
CA ALA A 139 16.82 -11.09 -6.57
C ALA A 139 16.48 -9.68 -7.05
N GLY A 140 15.40 -9.51 -7.81
CA GLY A 140 14.92 -8.22 -8.29
C GLY A 140 14.53 -7.28 -7.15
N GLN A 141 13.79 -7.77 -6.15
CA GLN A 141 13.42 -6.98 -4.98
C GLN A 141 14.66 -6.48 -4.22
N ARG A 142 15.65 -7.35 -4.01
CA ARG A 142 16.92 -6.98 -3.36
C ARG A 142 17.68 -5.93 -4.16
N ALA A 143 17.77 -6.08 -5.48
CA ALA A 143 18.41 -5.10 -6.35
C ALA A 143 17.72 -3.72 -6.26
N ILE A 144 16.39 -3.69 -6.29
CA ILE A 144 15.60 -2.45 -6.14
C ILE A 144 15.86 -1.81 -4.77
N MET A 145 15.81 -2.58 -3.68
CA MET A 145 16.06 -2.06 -2.32
C MET A 145 17.46 -1.46 -2.19
N ILE A 146 18.48 -2.12 -2.73
CA ILE A 146 19.86 -1.60 -2.75
C ILE A 146 19.93 -0.31 -3.57
N GLY A 147 19.31 -0.29 -4.75
CA GLY A 147 19.28 0.89 -5.62
C GLY A 147 18.60 2.09 -4.96
N ILE A 148 17.44 1.89 -4.32
CA ILE A 148 16.74 2.93 -3.56
C ILE A 148 17.61 3.40 -2.39
N GLY A 149 18.22 2.48 -1.64
CA GLY A 149 19.10 2.82 -0.53
C GLY A 149 20.26 3.72 -0.94
N LEU A 150 20.97 3.37 -2.02
CA LEU A 150 22.05 4.19 -2.58
C LEU A 150 21.54 5.55 -3.10
N GLY A 151 20.36 5.58 -3.73
CA GLY A 151 19.73 6.82 -4.18
C GLY A 151 19.42 7.78 -3.03
N VAL A 152 18.89 7.26 -1.92
CA VAL A 152 18.61 8.03 -0.69
C VAL A 152 19.90 8.52 -0.03
N ILE A 153 20.95 7.70 0.04
CA ILE A 153 22.26 8.11 0.57
C ILE A 153 22.84 9.25 -0.27
N SER A 154 22.77 9.15 -1.60
CA SER A 154 23.23 10.20 -2.52
C SER A 154 22.46 11.52 -2.34
N MET A 155 21.14 11.46 -2.20
CA MET A 155 20.32 12.65 -1.94
C MET A 155 20.64 13.27 -0.57
N SER A 156 20.80 12.43 0.45
CA SER A 156 21.15 12.87 1.80
C SER A 156 22.51 13.57 1.83
N LEU A 157 23.50 13.04 1.09
CA LEU A 157 24.83 13.66 0.98
C LEU A 157 24.77 15.01 0.26
N ARG A 158 23.99 15.13 -0.82
CA ARG A 158 23.77 16.40 -1.53
C ARG A 158 23.14 17.47 -0.64
N LEU A 159 22.20 17.06 0.22
CA LEU A 159 21.58 17.95 1.21
C LEU A 159 22.60 18.39 2.29
N ILE A 160 23.38 17.47 2.84
CA ILE A 160 24.40 17.78 3.87
C ILE A 160 25.49 18.71 3.32
N LEU A 161 25.93 18.48 2.08
CA LEU A 161 26.94 19.30 1.42
C LEU A 161 26.38 20.64 0.91
N GLY A 162 25.08 20.91 1.08
CA GLY A 162 24.45 22.18 0.69
C GLY A 162 24.38 22.42 -0.82
N ILE A 163 24.63 21.38 -1.63
CA ILE A 163 24.59 21.44 -3.09
C ILE A 163 23.13 21.55 -3.57
N GLU A 164 22.23 20.82 -2.91
CA GLU A 164 20.79 21.05 -3.06
C GLU A 164 20.37 22.14 -2.06
N ARG A 165 20.11 23.35 -2.57
CA ARG A 165 19.49 24.41 -1.77
C ARG A 165 18.13 23.90 -1.31
N THR A 166 18.07 23.52 -0.04
CA THR A 166 16.81 23.24 0.63
C THR A 166 15.95 24.50 0.51
N TYR A 167 14.84 24.44 -0.25
CA TYR A 167 13.85 25.54 -0.37
C TYR A 167 13.11 25.84 0.97
N LEU A 168 13.63 25.38 2.11
CA LEU A 168 13.24 25.81 3.44
C LEU A 168 13.89 27.19 3.71
N GLY A 169 13.38 28.23 3.05
CA GLY A 169 13.88 29.58 3.26
C GLY A 169 13.09 30.71 2.62
N ASP A 170 12.26 30.45 1.60
CA ASP A 170 11.47 31.53 0.97
C ASP A 170 10.03 31.53 1.49
N ASP A 171 9.87 31.90 2.76
CA ASP A 171 8.61 32.42 3.30
C ASP A 171 8.99 33.68 4.11
N SER A 172 9.60 34.65 3.42
CA SER A 172 9.89 36.00 3.93
C SER A 172 9.18 37.04 3.08
N ALA A 173 7.89 37.27 3.36
CA ALA A 173 7.21 38.57 3.36
C ALA A 173 5.73 38.37 3.72
#